data_AF-A0A212RAF2-F1
#
_entry.id   AF-A0A212RAF2-F1
#
_cell.length_a   1.000
_cell.length_b   1.000
_cell.length_c   1.000
_cell.angle_alpha   90.00
_cell.angle_beta   90.00
_cell.angle_gamma   90.00
#
_symmetry.space_group_name_H-M   'P 1'
#
loop_
_entity.id
_entity.type
_entity.pdbx_description
1 polymer ?
#
loop_
_entity_poly.entity_id
_entity_poly.type
_entity_poly.pdbx_seq_one_letter_code
_entity_poly.pdbx_strand_id
1 'polypeptide(L)'
;MIGIDSHEGNLTAFVTSTSEIREIDTGYVGKVNRDHLRREIKGTRGKHNPKAKKKIASKHRRIRKQKVENFWHHLALALIAWAIGMKAALVLEDLQGMKERIGKGKSRRMRQRLLNFWSIMTFQRLLVQKARFYGVPVIFV
;
A
#
# COMPACT_ATOMS: atom_id res chain seq x y z
N MET A 1 -9.38 -0.78 -21.06
CA MET A 1 -8.21 -0.54 -20.19
C MET A 1 -8.71 -0.23 -18.79
N ILE A 2 -7.92 -0.54 -17.76
CA ILE A 2 -8.25 -0.23 -16.36
C ILE A 2 -7.16 0.70 -15.82
N GLY A 3 -7.49 1.98 -15.63
CA GLY A 3 -6.62 2.95 -14.98
C GLY A 3 -6.70 2.82 -13.47
N ILE A 4 -5.56 2.85 -12.79
CA ILE A 4 -5.50 2.81 -11.33
C ILE A 4 -4.84 4.10 -10.83
N ASP A 5 -5.61 4.88 -10.09
CA ASP A 5 -5.14 6.02 -9.31
C ASP A 5 -5.10 5.63 -7.82
N SER A 6 -4.16 6.20 -7.07
CA SER A 6 -3.97 5.91 -5.65
C SER A 6 -3.85 7.17 -4.82
N HIS A 7 -4.73 7.31 -3.84
CA HIS A 7 -4.75 8.40 -2.89
C HIS A 7 -4.52 7.89 -1.45
N GLU A 8 -4.36 8.79 -0.46
CA GLU A 8 -3.85 8.47 0.89
C GLU A 8 -4.67 7.43 1.70
N GLY A 9 -5.84 7.01 1.22
CA GLY A 9 -6.69 6.00 1.84
C GLY A 9 -7.60 5.22 0.88
N ASN A 10 -7.60 5.52 -0.41
CA ASN A 10 -8.41 4.87 -1.43
C ASN A 10 -7.57 4.58 -2.67
N LEU A 11 -7.91 3.49 -3.33
CA LEU A 11 -7.40 3.17 -4.66
C LEU A 11 -8.59 3.22 -5.62
N THR A 12 -8.50 4.06 -6.63
CA THR A 12 -9.56 4.26 -7.60
C THR A 12 -9.20 3.50 -8.87
N ALA A 13 -10.08 2.62 -9.31
CA ALA A 13 -9.95 1.92 -10.57
C ALA A 13 -10.99 2.45 -11.56
N PHE A 14 -10.53 2.99 -12.68
CA PHE A 14 -11.36 3.49 -13.77
C PHE A 14 -11.33 2.54 -14.95
N VAL A 15 -12.49 2.07 -15.40
CA VAL A 15 -12.61 1.15 -16.52
C VAL A 15 -13.05 1.92 -17.77
N THR A 16 -12.15 2.04 -18.75
CA THR A 16 -12.40 2.86 -19.95
C THR A 16 -13.55 2.30 -20.81
N SER A 17 -13.77 0.99 -20.83
CA SER A 17 -14.79 0.37 -21.68
C SER A 17 -16.22 0.58 -21.19
N THR A 18 -16.42 0.70 -19.88
CA THR A 18 -17.73 0.88 -19.24
C THR A 18 -17.92 2.27 -18.67
N SER A 19 -16.86 3.10 -18.65
CA SER A 19 -16.80 4.37 -17.92
C SER A 19 -17.16 4.22 -16.42
N GLU A 20 -16.93 3.04 -15.86
CA GLU A 20 -17.21 2.74 -14.46
C GLU A 20 -16.01 3.15 -13.59
N ILE A 21 -16.28 3.82 -12.47
CA ILE A 21 -15.32 4.12 -11.42
C ILE A 21 -15.59 3.19 -10.25
N ARG A 22 -14.56 2.46 -9.80
CA ARG A 22 -14.60 1.68 -8.57
C ARG A 22 -13.62 2.22 -7.56
N GLU A 23 -14.13 2.62 -6.40
CA GLU A 23 -13.30 2.95 -5.26
C GLU A 23 -13.04 1.71 -4.41
N ILE A 24 -11.78 1.48 -4.10
CA ILE A 24 -11.32 0.41 -3.23
C ILE A 24 -10.81 1.04 -1.95
N ASP A 25 -11.48 0.73 -0.84
CA ASP A 25 -11.07 1.19 0.48
C ASP A 25 -9.74 0.53 0.90
N THR A 26 -8.71 1.35 1.08
CA THR A 26 -7.40 0.91 1.61
C THR A 26 -7.20 1.34 3.07
N GLY A 27 -8.24 1.88 3.71
CA GLY A 27 -8.29 2.29 5.11
C GLY A 27 -7.92 1.19 6.10
N TYR A 28 -8.06 -0.08 5.70
CA TYR A 28 -7.52 -1.24 6.43
C TYR A 28 -6.04 -1.07 6.77
N VAL A 29 -5.22 -0.60 5.83
CA VAL A 29 -3.78 -0.39 6.02
C VAL A 29 -3.53 0.67 7.10
N GLY A 30 -4.25 1.79 7.00
CA GLY A 30 -4.19 2.87 8.00
C GLY A 30 -4.61 2.40 9.39
N LYS A 31 -5.67 1.59 9.48
CA LYS A 31 -6.18 0.98 10.73
C LYS A 31 -5.16 0.04 11.36
N VAL A 32 -4.62 -0.91 10.59
CA VAL A 32 -3.58 -1.85 11.05
C VAL A 32 -2.34 -1.10 11.53
N ASN A 33 -1.92 -0.07 10.80
CA ASN A 33 -0.78 0.76 11.17
C ASN A 33 -0.98 1.46 12.51
N ARG A 34 -2.14 2.10 12.69
CA ARG A 34 -2.51 2.82 13.92
C ARG A 34 -2.62 1.88 15.12
N ASP A 35 -3.29 0.74 14.95
CA ASP A 35 -3.51 -0.24 16.02
C ASP A 35 -2.20 -0.82 16.54
N HIS A 36 -1.31 -1.22 15.63
CA HIS A 36 -0.02 -1.80 16.03
C HIS A 36 0.95 -0.76 16.60
N LEU A 37 0.90 0.48 16.13
CA LEU A 37 1.64 1.58 16.76
C LEU A 37 1.14 1.85 18.18
N ARG A 38 -0.19 1.85 18.39
CA ARG A 38 -0.78 2.02 19.73
C ARG A 38 -0.36 0.90 20.69
N ARG A 39 -0.36 -0.35 20.21
CA ARG A 39 0.09 -1.51 21.00
C ARG A 39 1.59 -1.46 21.32
N GLU A 40 2.42 -1.02 20.38
CA GLU A 40 3.85 -0.79 20.59
C GLU A 40 4.09 0.27 21.67
N ILE A 41 3.42 1.43 21.59
CA ILE A 41 3.53 2.50 22.59
C ILE A 41 3.09 2.01 23.97
N LYS A 42 1.92 1.36 24.06
CA LYS A 42 1.42 0.81 25.34
C LYS A 42 2.36 -0.24 25.91
N GLY A 43 2.85 -1.17 25.10
CA GLY A 43 3.71 -2.26 25.54
C GLY A 43 5.12 -1.81 25.93
N THR A 44 5.58 -0.66 25.45
CA THR A 44 6.89 -0.10 25.79
C THR A 44 6.85 0.91 26.94
N ARG A 45 5.65 1.42 27.28
CA ARG A 45 5.44 2.34 28.40
C ARG A 45 5.87 1.69 29.72
N GLY A 46 6.58 2.44 30.56
CA GLY A 46 7.07 1.99 31.87
C GLY A 46 8.23 0.99 31.84
N LYS A 47 8.67 0.54 30.66
CA LYS A 47 9.87 -0.30 30.55
C LYS A 47 11.11 0.60 30.53
N HIS A 48 12.14 0.24 31.30
CA HIS A 48 13.45 0.92 31.23
C HIS A 48 14.45 0.14 30.37
N ASN A 49 14.35 -1.18 30.33
CA ASN A 49 15.25 -2.03 29.54
C ASN A 49 15.07 -1.82 28.01
N PRO A 50 16.11 -1.37 27.29
CA PRO A 50 16.04 -1.12 25.85
C PRO A 50 15.84 -2.40 25.02
N LYS A 51 16.38 -3.55 25.46
CA LYS A 51 16.19 -4.84 24.76
C LYS A 51 14.72 -5.27 24.80
N ALA A 52 14.05 -5.06 25.94
CA ALA A 52 12.63 -5.36 26.09
C ALA A 52 11.76 -4.47 25.19
N LYS A 53 12.08 -3.17 25.09
CA LYS A 53 11.38 -2.25 24.17
C LYS A 53 11.55 -2.68 22.72
N LYS A 54 12.79 -2.97 22.30
CA LYS A 54 13.12 -3.41 20.94
C LYS A 54 12.37 -4.68 20.57
N LYS A 55 12.28 -5.67 21.46
CA LYS A 55 11.53 -6.92 21.22
C LYS A 55 10.04 -6.66 20.90
N ILE A 56 9.40 -5.75 21.64
CA ILE A 56 7.98 -5.41 21.45
C ILE A 56 7.77 -4.63 20.16
N ALA A 57 8.61 -3.63 19.91
CA ALA A 57 8.60 -2.85 18.67
C ALA A 57 8.78 -3.77 17.44
N SER A 58 9.78 -4.65 17.46
CA SER A 58 10.02 -5.61 16.38
C SER A 58 8.85 -6.57 16.17
N LYS A 59 8.23 -7.10 17.24
CA LYS A 59 7.04 -7.96 17.14
C LYS A 59 5.91 -7.25 16.41
N HIS A 60 5.55 -6.04 16.85
CA HIS A 60 4.43 -5.31 16.25
C HIS A 60 4.75 -4.78 14.85
N ARG A 61 6.00 -4.37 14.58
CA ARG A 61 6.45 -4.02 13.24
C ARG A 61 6.33 -5.21 12.28
N ARG A 62 6.75 -6.40 12.69
CA ARG A 62 6.65 -7.64 11.87
C ARG A 62 5.19 -7.96 11.54
N ILE A 63 4.32 -7.98 12.55
CA ILE A 63 2.89 -8.30 12.35
C ILE A 63 2.23 -7.26 11.44
N ARG A 64 2.49 -5.97 11.66
CA ARG A 64 1.99 -4.89 10.81
C ARG A 64 2.42 -5.07 9.36
N LYS A 65 3.72 -5.32 9.12
CA LYS A 65 4.24 -5.58 7.78
C LYS A 65 3.50 -6.74 7.11
N GLN A 66 3.43 -7.89 7.78
CA GLN A 66 2.80 -9.09 7.23
C GLN A 66 1.32 -8.86 6.86
N LYS A 67 0.56 -8.18 7.72
CA LYS A 67 -0.86 -7.90 7.45
C LYS A 67 -1.07 -6.97 6.26
N VAL A 68 -0.28 -5.89 6.19
CA VAL A 68 -0.36 -4.92 5.10
C VAL A 68 0.08 -5.56 3.79
N GLU A 69 1.18 -6.32 3.80
CA GLU A 69 1.68 -7.04 2.62
C GLU A 69 0.67 -8.07 2.11
N ASN A 70 0.05 -8.85 3.02
CA ASN A 70 -1.00 -9.78 2.65
C ASN A 70 -2.21 -9.09 2.02
N PHE A 71 -2.66 -7.96 2.58
CA PHE A 71 -3.74 -7.16 2.00
C PHE A 71 -3.42 -6.73 0.55
N TRP A 72 -2.22 -6.22 0.31
CA TRP A 72 -1.80 -5.81 -1.04
C TRP A 72 -1.68 -6.97 -2.01
N HIS A 73 -1.24 -8.14 -1.56
CA HIS A 73 -1.22 -9.34 -2.41
C HIS A 73 -2.62 -9.74 -2.86
N HIS A 74 -3.60 -9.73 -1.95
CA HIS A 74 -4.99 -10.06 -2.29
C HIS A 74 -5.58 -9.03 -3.24
N LEU A 75 -5.36 -7.73 -2.97
CA LEU A 75 -5.85 -6.67 -3.84
C LEU A 75 -5.23 -6.74 -5.24
N ALA A 76 -3.92 -6.97 -5.33
CA ALA A 76 -3.24 -7.12 -6.61
C ALA A 76 -3.77 -8.32 -7.42
N LEU A 77 -4.00 -9.46 -6.76
CA LEU A 77 -4.59 -10.63 -7.41
C LEU A 77 -6.03 -10.36 -7.88
N ALA A 78 -6.83 -9.65 -7.08
CA ALA A 78 -8.20 -9.28 -7.47
C ALA A 78 -8.21 -8.38 -8.71
N LEU A 79 -7.34 -7.38 -8.77
CA LEU A 79 -7.21 -6.49 -9.93
C LEU A 79 -6.72 -7.23 -11.18
N ILE A 80 -5.79 -8.17 -11.03
CA ILE A 80 -5.32 -9.02 -12.13
C ILE A 80 -6.44 -9.92 -12.64
N ALA A 81 -7.16 -10.59 -11.75
CA ALA A 81 -8.30 -11.43 -12.12
C ALA A 81 -9.36 -10.61 -12.86
N TRP A 82 -9.62 -9.38 -12.41
CA TRP A 82 -10.53 -8.47 -13.09
C TRP A 82 -10.03 -8.07 -14.49
N ALA A 83 -8.76 -7.71 -14.62
CA ALA A 83 -8.14 -7.37 -15.90
C ALA A 83 -8.19 -8.54 -16.90
N ILE A 84 -7.92 -9.76 -16.44
CA ILE A 84 -8.03 -10.99 -17.25
C ILE A 84 -9.48 -11.20 -17.71
N GLY A 85 -10.45 -11.12 -16.78
CA GLY A 85 -11.87 -11.30 -17.09
C GLY A 85 -12.38 -10.29 -18.12
N MET A 86 -11.83 -9.08 -18.12
CA MET A 86 -12.17 -8.02 -19.08
C MET A 86 -11.28 -8.01 -20.33
N LYS A 87 -10.27 -8.89 -20.43
CA LYS A 87 -9.22 -8.84 -21.47
C LYS A 87 -8.60 -7.44 -21.60
N ALA A 88 -8.36 -6.78 -20.47
CA ALA A 88 -7.92 -5.40 -20.41
C ALA A 88 -6.47 -5.28 -19.92
N ALA A 89 -5.77 -4.25 -20.39
CA ALA A 89 -4.50 -3.81 -19.83
C ALA A 89 -4.72 -2.95 -18.57
N LEU A 90 -3.78 -3.03 -17.63
CA LEU A 90 -3.69 -2.16 -16.45
C LEU A 90 -2.88 -0.90 -16.79
N VAL A 91 -3.36 0.27 -16.40
CA VAL A 91 -2.68 1.56 -16.59
C VAL A 91 -2.36 2.13 -15.20
N LEU A 92 -1.09 2.40 -14.93
CA LEU A 92 -0.57 2.84 -13.64
C LEU A 92 0.20 4.15 -13.78
N GLU A 93 0.15 5.03 -12.79
CA GLU A 93 1.01 6.22 -12.79
C GLU A 93 2.50 5.88 -12.56
N ASP A 94 3.42 6.59 -13.21
CA ASP A 94 4.85 6.46 -12.90
C ASP A 94 5.21 7.14 -11.57
N LEU A 95 5.43 6.29 -10.57
CA LEU A 95 5.74 6.70 -9.21
C LEU A 95 7.25 6.95 -8.98
N GLN A 96 8.09 6.98 -10.03
CA GLN A 96 9.52 7.28 -9.90
C GLN A 96 9.81 8.69 -9.33
N GLY A 97 10.79 8.81 -8.44
CA GLY A 97 11.26 10.10 -7.90
C GLY A 97 10.33 10.80 -6.88
N MET A 98 9.13 10.29 -6.62
CA MET A 98 8.22 10.90 -5.62
C MET A 98 8.79 10.91 -4.20
N LYS A 99 9.66 9.95 -3.85
CA LYS A 99 10.30 9.87 -2.54
C LYS A 99 11.09 11.14 -2.21
N GLU A 100 11.86 11.65 -3.18
CA GLU A 100 12.63 12.88 -3.00
C GLU A 100 11.72 14.11 -2.93
N ARG A 101 10.65 14.15 -3.75
CA ARG A 101 9.70 15.26 -3.79
C ARG A 101 8.91 15.43 -2.50
N ILE A 102 8.45 14.33 -1.89
CA ILE A 102 7.57 14.40 -0.70
C ILE A 102 8.40 14.44 0.60
N GLY A 103 9.63 13.93 0.61
CA GLY A 103 10.44 13.77 1.83
C GLY A 103 11.12 15.04 2.38
N LYS A 104 11.42 16.03 1.53
CA LYS A 104 12.29 17.16 1.90
C LYS A 104 11.60 18.12 2.90
N GLY A 105 12.18 18.28 4.10
CA GLY A 105 11.79 19.29 5.10
C GLY A 105 10.51 19.01 5.90
N LYS A 106 10.00 17.78 5.97
CA LYS A 106 8.61 17.55 6.38
C LYS A 106 8.37 17.09 7.84
N SER A 107 7.23 17.54 8.38
CA SER A 107 6.78 17.34 9.78
C SER A 107 6.42 15.88 10.11
N ARG A 108 6.18 15.59 11.40
CA ARG A 108 5.79 14.24 11.88
C ARG A 108 4.49 13.73 11.24
N ARG A 109 3.49 14.60 11.04
CA ARG A 109 2.23 14.24 10.36
C ARG A 109 2.49 13.84 8.91
N MET A 110 3.38 14.55 8.23
CA MET A 110 3.77 14.22 6.87
C MET A 110 4.62 12.94 6.78
N ARG A 111 5.48 12.66 7.77
CA ARG A 111 6.17 11.36 7.87
C ARG A 111 5.19 10.20 8.03
N GLN A 112 4.07 10.42 8.70
CA GLN A 112 2.99 9.43 8.78
C GLN A 112 2.31 9.22 7.42
N ARG A 113 2.07 10.29 6.65
CA ARG A 113 1.55 10.23 5.26
C ARG A 113 2.49 9.47 4.33
N LEU A 114 3.80 9.72 4.45
CA LEU A 114 4.82 9.00 3.70
C LEU A 114 4.76 7.49 3.92
N LEU A 115 4.45 7.00 5.13
CA LEU A 115 4.30 5.55 5.36
C LEU A 115 3.16 4.94 4.53
N ASN A 116 2.05 5.66 4.34
CA ASN A 116 0.97 5.22 3.46
C ASN A 116 1.40 5.27 1.99
N PHE A 117 2.13 6.31 1.60
CA PHE A 117 2.69 6.44 0.26
C PHE A 117 3.65 5.30 -0.10
N TRP A 118 4.46 4.87 0.87
CA TRP A 118 5.38 3.74 0.71
C TRP A 118 4.64 2.41 0.57
N SER A 119 3.45 2.33 1.17
CA SER A 119 2.54 1.20 1.02
C SER A 119 2.03 1.08 -0.42
N ILE A 120 1.67 2.20 -1.05
CA ILE A 120 1.22 2.28 -2.44
C ILE A 120 2.33 1.88 -3.41
N MET A 121 3.54 2.40 -3.23
CA MET A 121 4.68 2.03 -4.08
C MET A 121 5.02 0.53 -3.94
N THR A 122 4.83 -0.05 -2.75
CA THR A 122 4.98 -1.49 -2.54
C THR A 122 3.90 -2.27 -3.28
N PHE A 123 2.65 -1.82 -3.19
CA PHE A 123 1.53 -2.41 -3.92
C PHE A 123 1.76 -2.38 -5.43
N GLN A 124 2.17 -1.25 -6.00
CA GLN A 124 2.43 -1.13 -7.43
C GLN A 124 3.50 -2.11 -7.90
N ARG A 125 4.60 -2.26 -7.14
CA ARG A 125 5.64 -3.26 -7.43
C ARG A 125 5.09 -4.69 -7.41
N LEU A 126 4.27 -5.03 -6.41
CA LEU A 126 3.62 -6.34 -6.32
C LEU A 126 2.66 -6.59 -7.49
N LEU A 127 1.88 -5.58 -7.86
CA LEU A 127 0.95 -5.62 -8.97
C LEU A 127 1.69 -5.86 -10.30
N VAL A 128 2.76 -5.11 -10.57
CA VAL A 128 3.58 -5.27 -11.78
C VAL A 128 4.21 -6.66 -11.85
N GLN A 129 4.78 -7.16 -10.74
CA GLN A 129 5.36 -8.50 -10.71
C GLN A 129 4.32 -9.58 -11.01
N LYS A 130 3.14 -9.50 -10.39
CA LYS A 130 2.08 -10.47 -10.62
C LYS A 130 1.47 -10.33 -12.03
N ALA A 131 1.29 -9.11 -12.53
CA ALA A 131 0.79 -8.89 -13.87
C ALA A 131 1.71 -9.52 -14.93
N ARG A 132 3.03 -9.37 -14.78
CA ARG A 132 4.01 -10.08 -15.63
C ARG A 132 3.87 -11.60 -15.53
N PHE A 133 3.69 -12.12 -14.31
CA PHE A 133 3.51 -13.56 -14.10
C PHE A 133 2.24 -14.12 -14.77
N TYR A 134 1.14 -13.38 -14.72
CA TYR A 134 -0.14 -13.78 -15.31
C TYR A 134 -0.34 -13.31 -16.77
N GLY A 135 0.66 -12.66 -17.38
CA GLY A 135 0.58 -12.18 -18.75
C GLY A 135 -0.36 -10.98 -18.97
N VAL A 136 -0.67 -10.22 -17.91
CA VAL A 136 -1.49 -9.00 -18.01
C VAL A 136 -0.60 -7.82 -18.41
N PRO A 137 -0.93 -7.11 -19.51
CA PRO A 137 -0.17 -5.92 -19.92
C PRO A 137 -0.31 -4.79 -18.89
N VAL A 138 0.81 -4.14 -18.58
CA VAL A 138 0.86 -2.95 -17.70
C VAL A 138 1.47 -1.78 -18.47
N ILE A 139 0.78 -0.65 -18.49
CA ILE A 139 1.20 0.59 -19.13
C ILE A 139 1.43 1.62 -18.03
N PHE A 140 2.55 2.34 -18.10
CA PHE A 140 2.83 3.46 -17.19
C PHE A 140 2.51 4.79 -17.87
N VAL A 141 1.91 5.71 -17.12
CA VAL A 141 1.52 7.08 -17.55
C VAL A 141 2.01 8.14 -16.58
#